data_AF-A0A7K0KWP3-F1
#
_entry.id   AF-A0A7K0KWP3-F1
#
_cell.length_a   1.000
_cell.length_b   1.000
_cell.length_c   1.000
_cell.angle_alpha   90.00
_cell.angle_beta   90.00
_cell.angle_gamma   90.00
#
_symmetry.space_group_name_H-M   'P 1'
#
loop_
_entity.id
_entity.type
_entity.pdbx_description
1 polymer ?
#
loop_
_entity_poly.entity_id
_entity_poly.type
_entity_poly.pdbx_seq_one_letter_code
_entity_poly.pdbx_strand_id
1 'polypeptide(L)'
;IIAVSSLATTLFLGGYRALPGLTFTESWLGGWMGLIWFSAKVLAFFFVFVWLRGTLPRLRYDQFMQFGWKVLIPVSLLWIMIVATLRVLSLKSASRPVVMAFAGGVVVIIMVINIIYDRSQQRKARVGIEPDAPTSFAVPRLPEVK
;
A
#
# COMPACT_ATOMS: atom_id res chain seq x y z
N ILE A 1 13.47 -13.99 -7.90
CA ILE A 1 12.46 -13.09 -8.51
C ILE A 1 11.31 -13.89 -9.12
N ILE A 2 11.59 -14.85 -10.02
CA ILE A 2 10.54 -15.66 -10.68
C ILE A 2 9.71 -16.47 -9.67
N ALA A 3 10.33 -17.20 -8.75
CA ALA A 3 9.59 -17.99 -7.74
C ALA A 3 8.67 -17.12 -6.87
N VAL A 4 9.15 -15.98 -6.36
CA VAL A 4 8.34 -15.03 -5.58
C VAL A 4 7.20 -14.43 -6.42
N SER A 5 7.47 -14.13 -7.71
CA SER A 5 6.43 -13.66 -8.65
C SER A 5 5.37 -14.73 -8.90
N SER A 6 5.76 -16.00 -8.98
CA SER A 6 4.84 -17.13 -9.14
C SER A 6 3.94 -17.30 -7.91
N LEU A 7 4.49 -17.22 -6.69
CA LEU A 7 3.73 -17.26 -5.45
C LEU A 7 2.80 -16.05 -5.30
N ALA A 8 3.26 -14.85 -5.66
CA ALA A 8 2.41 -13.65 -5.63
C ALA A 8 1.23 -13.77 -6.61
N THR A 9 1.48 -14.31 -7.80
CA THR A 9 0.43 -14.53 -8.81
C THR A 9 -0.60 -15.55 -8.34
N THR A 10 -0.20 -16.63 -7.68
CA THR A 10 -1.14 -17.65 -7.18
C THR A 10 -1.94 -17.16 -5.99
N LEU A 11 -1.31 -16.51 -5.02
CA LEU A 11 -1.95 -16.08 -3.77
C LEU A 11 -2.85 -14.86 -3.94
N PHE A 12 -2.46 -13.90 -4.79
CA PHE A 12 -3.15 -12.61 -4.89
C PHE A 12 -3.95 -12.41 -6.18
N LEU A 13 -3.48 -12.96 -7.32
CA LEU A 13 -4.11 -12.73 -8.64
C LEU A 13 -4.92 -13.94 -9.16
N GLY A 14 -5.21 -14.91 -8.30
CA GLY A 14 -6.03 -16.07 -8.66
C GLY A 14 -5.32 -17.09 -9.56
N GLY A 15 -3.98 -17.04 -9.63
CA GLY A 15 -3.16 -18.02 -10.35
C GLY A 15 -3.50 -18.11 -11.84
N TYR A 16 -3.91 -19.31 -12.27
CA TYR A 16 -4.20 -19.66 -13.66
C TYR A 16 -5.53 -19.08 -14.19
N ARG A 17 -6.43 -18.62 -13.32
CA ARG A 17 -7.75 -18.13 -13.74
C ARG A 17 -7.62 -16.81 -14.51
N ALA A 18 -8.37 -16.67 -15.60
CA ALA A 18 -8.50 -15.41 -16.32
C ALA A 18 -9.01 -14.28 -15.40
N LEU A 19 -8.65 -13.04 -15.73
CA LEU A 19 -9.14 -11.84 -15.03
C LEU A 19 -10.68 -11.81 -15.03
N PRO A 20 -11.33 -11.35 -13.94
CA PRO A 20 -12.79 -11.26 -13.88
C PRO A 20 -13.30 -10.37 -15.02
N GLY A 21 -14.06 -10.96 -15.95
CA GLY A 21 -14.54 -10.32 -17.19
C GLY A 21 -13.99 -10.93 -18.49
N LEU A 22 -12.84 -11.62 -18.45
CA LEU A 22 -12.20 -12.29 -19.59
C LEU A 22 -12.37 -13.82 -19.57
N THR A 23 -13.29 -14.34 -18.75
CA THR A 23 -13.52 -15.78 -18.56
C THR A 23 -13.96 -16.49 -19.85
N PHE A 24 -14.47 -15.76 -20.85
CA PHE A 24 -14.80 -16.30 -22.18
C PHE A 24 -13.57 -16.84 -22.93
N THR A 25 -12.37 -16.33 -22.64
CA THR A 25 -11.12 -16.78 -23.28
C THR A 25 -10.76 -18.21 -22.90
N GLU A 26 -11.22 -18.71 -21.75
CA GLU A 26 -10.96 -20.09 -21.31
C GLU A 26 -11.73 -21.12 -22.15
N SER A 27 -12.81 -20.70 -22.83
CA SER A 27 -13.57 -21.54 -23.76
C SER A 27 -12.89 -21.75 -25.11
N TRP A 28 -11.94 -20.89 -25.50
CA TRP A 28 -11.39 -20.88 -26.86
C TRP A 28 -10.28 -21.92 -27.09
N LEU A 29 -9.32 -22.02 -26.16
CA LEU A 29 -8.17 -22.94 -26.26
C LEU A 29 -8.09 -23.94 -25.10
N GLY A 30 -9.15 -24.04 -24.29
CA GLY A 30 -9.19 -24.88 -23.10
C GLY A 30 -8.10 -24.52 -22.08
N GLY A 31 -7.54 -25.54 -21.41
CA GLY A 31 -6.57 -25.37 -20.31
C GLY A 31 -5.26 -24.65 -20.68
N TRP A 32 -4.91 -24.55 -21.96
CA TRP A 32 -3.73 -23.82 -22.43
C TRP A 32 -3.83 -22.30 -22.20
N MET A 33 -5.05 -21.75 -22.21
CA MET A 33 -5.25 -20.32 -21.90
C MET A 33 -4.92 -20.01 -20.45
N GLY A 34 -5.17 -20.94 -19.52
CA GLY A 34 -4.79 -20.78 -18.11
C GLY A 34 -3.28 -20.69 -17.92
N LEU A 35 -2.51 -21.49 -18.67
CA LEU A 35 -1.03 -21.43 -18.64
C LEU A 35 -0.50 -20.10 -19.19
N ILE A 36 -1.11 -19.59 -20.27
CA ILE A 36 -0.72 -18.31 -20.88
C ILE A 36 -1.05 -17.16 -19.92
N TRP A 37 -2.23 -17.15 -19.32
CA TRP A 37 -2.62 -16.15 -18.32
C TRP A 37 -1.72 -16.19 -17.09
N PHE A 38 -1.39 -17.38 -16.60
CA PHE A 38 -0.45 -17.53 -15.49
C PHE A 38 0.92 -16.96 -15.83
N SER A 39 1.49 -17.38 -16.97
CA SER A 39 2.81 -16.94 -17.41
C SER A 39 2.87 -15.44 -17.66
N ALA A 40 1.82 -14.86 -18.26
CA ALA A 40 1.71 -13.42 -18.49
C ALA A 40 1.71 -12.63 -17.17
N LYS A 41 0.94 -13.08 -16.16
CA LYS A 41 0.92 -12.44 -14.83
C LYS A 41 2.27 -12.56 -14.12
N VAL A 42 2.93 -13.71 -14.22
CA VAL A 42 4.27 -13.91 -13.64
C VAL A 42 5.30 -12.99 -14.31
N LEU A 43 5.26 -12.86 -15.63
CA LEU A 43 6.13 -11.93 -16.36
C LEU A 43 5.86 -10.47 -15.99
N ALA A 44 4.59 -10.09 -15.79
CA ALA A 44 4.24 -8.76 -15.30
C ALA A 44 4.84 -8.46 -13.92
N PHE A 45 4.71 -9.38 -12.95
CA PHE A 45 5.35 -9.23 -11.63
C PHE A 45 6.87 -9.24 -11.71
N PHE A 46 7.45 -10.11 -12.54
CA PHE A 46 8.88 -10.15 -12.77
C PHE A 46 9.39 -8.80 -13.30
N PHE A 47 8.70 -8.22 -14.28
CA PHE A 47 9.01 -6.90 -14.81
C PHE A 47 8.95 -5.84 -13.71
N VAL A 48 7.90 -5.83 -12.87
CA VAL A 48 7.80 -4.91 -11.72
C VAL A 48 8.98 -5.07 -10.77
N PHE A 49 9.41 -6.28 -10.44
CA PHE A 49 10.56 -6.47 -9.55
C PHE A 49 11.89 -6.01 -10.14
N VAL A 50 12.10 -6.22 -11.44
CA VAL A 50 13.28 -5.72 -12.14
C VAL A 50 13.27 -4.20 -12.19
N TRP A 51 12.11 -3.60 -12.48
CA TRP A 51 11.94 -2.15 -12.49
C TRP A 51 12.14 -1.53 -11.11
N LEU A 52 11.59 -2.15 -10.06
CA LEU A 52 11.76 -1.73 -8.67
C LEU A 52 13.23 -1.77 -8.25
N ARG A 53 13.97 -2.80 -8.68
CA ARG A 53 15.42 -2.90 -8.43
C ARG A 53 16.20 -1.76 -9.07
N GLY A 54 15.76 -1.25 -10.21
CA GLY A 54 16.39 -0.13 -10.90
C GLY A 54 16.03 1.25 -10.34
N THR A 55 14.87 1.38 -9.67
CA THR A 55 14.33 2.67 -9.21
C THR A 55 14.59 2.96 -7.73
N LEU A 56 14.73 1.93 -6.88
CA LEU A 56 14.95 2.15 -5.45
C LEU A 56 16.42 2.53 -5.14
N PRO A 57 16.66 3.69 -4.48
CA PRO A 57 17.95 3.99 -3.87
C PRO A 57 18.29 2.94 -2.82
N ARG A 58 19.56 2.55 -2.69
CA ARG A 58 20.00 1.54 -1.70
C ARG A 58 19.59 1.98 -0.29
N LEU A 59 18.55 1.37 0.26
CA LEU A 59 18.08 1.63 1.62
C LEU A 59 18.99 0.96 2.64
N ARG A 60 19.22 1.63 3.76
CA ARG A 60 19.99 1.07 4.88
C ARG A 60 19.18 -0.02 5.58
N TYR A 61 19.86 -1.05 6.08
CA TYR A 61 19.23 -2.17 6.81
C TYR A 61 18.35 -1.68 7.96
N ASP A 62 18.82 -0.69 8.71
CA ASP A 62 18.10 -0.12 9.85
C ASP A 62 16.76 0.51 9.44
N GLN A 63 16.70 1.15 8.27
CA GLN A 63 15.48 1.76 7.75
C GLN A 63 14.47 0.69 7.31
N PHE A 64 14.96 -0.38 6.66
CA PHE A 64 14.12 -1.52 6.28
C PHE A 64 13.56 -2.24 7.51
N MET A 65 14.38 -2.48 8.53
CA MET A 65 13.94 -3.13 9.76
C MET A 65 12.93 -2.28 10.53
N GLN A 66 13.15 -0.96 10.62
CA GLN A 66 12.16 -0.07 11.23
C GLN A 66 10.83 -0.08 10.47
N PHE A 67 10.84 -0.09 9.14
CA PHE A 67 9.61 -0.19 8.34
C PHE A 67 8.89 -1.54 8.55
N GLY A 68 9.64 -2.65 8.54
CA GLY A 68 9.11 -3.99 8.83
C GLY A 68 8.42 -4.07 10.18
N TRP A 69 9.12 -3.68 11.24
CA TRP A 69 8.63 -3.84 12.61
C TRP A 69 7.60 -2.79 13.03
N LYS A 70 7.78 -1.52 12.64
CA LYS A 70 6.89 -0.43 13.10
C LYS A 70 5.69 -0.20 12.19
N VAL A 71 5.76 -0.62 10.92
CA VAL A 71 4.69 -0.34 9.94
C VAL A 71 4.04 -1.64 9.44
N LEU A 72 4.80 -2.60 8.90
CA LEU A 72 4.20 -3.80 8.29
C LEU A 72 3.46 -4.68 9.31
N ILE A 73 4.06 -4.94 10.47
CA ILE A 73 3.44 -5.82 11.46
C ILE A 73 2.11 -5.22 11.97
N PRO A 74 2.04 -3.97 12.44
CA PRO A 74 0.76 -3.40 12.89
C PRO A 74 -0.29 -3.33 11.78
N VAL A 75 0.11 -2.97 10.55
CA VAL A 75 -0.81 -2.88 9.41
C VAL A 75 -1.36 -4.25 9.01
N SER A 76 -0.51 -5.28 8.94
CA SER A 76 -0.97 -6.64 8.61
C SER A 76 -1.91 -7.20 9.67
N LEU A 77 -1.63 -6.96 10.96
CA LEU A 77 -2.50 -7.37 12.06
C LEU A 77 -3.87 -6.69 11.98
N LEU A 78 -3.89 -5.37 11.75
CA LEU A 78 -5.13 -4.61 11.58
C LEU A 78 -5.95 -5.14 10.40
N TRP A 79 -5.29 -5.41 9.27
CA TRP A 79 -5.96 -5.95 8.08
C TRP A 79 -6.59 -7.32 8.34
N ILE A 80 -5.87 -8.22 9.03
CA ILE A 80 -6.39 -9.53 9.40
C ILE A 80 -7.61 -9.39 10.31
N MET A 81 -7.59 -8.48 11.30
CA MET A 81 -8.74 -8.24 12.17
C MET A 81 -9.97 -7.73 11.39
N ILE A 82 -9.77 -6.82 10.43
CA ILE A 82 -10.84 -6.31 9.56
C ILE A 82 -11.43 -7.45 8.74
N VAL A 83 -10.59 -8.23 8.06
CA VAL A 83 -11.02 -9.35 7.21
C VAL A 83 -11.71 -10.45 8.04
N ALA A 84 -11.18 -10.77 9.22
CA ALA A 84 -11.79 -11.75 10.12
C ALA A 84 -13.18 -11.30 10.58
N THR A 85 -13.34 -10.02 10.95
CA THR A 85 -14.63 -9.46 11.36
C THR A 85 -15.63 -9.49 10.21
N LEU A 86 -15.21 -9.07 9.01
CA LEU A 86 -16.03 -9.15 7.80
C LEU A 86 -16.43 -10.60 7.48
N ARG A 87 -15.52 -11.56 7.65
CA ARG A 87 -15.78 -12.98 7.41
C ARG A 87 -16.81 -13.53 8.40
N VAL A 88 -16.70 -13.22 9.69
CA VAL A 88 -17.69 -13.63 10.72
C VAL A 88 -19.06 -13.04 10.45
N LEU A 89 -19.11 -11.76 10.08
CA LEU A 89 -20.37 -11.07 9.74
C LEU A 89 -21.02 -11.69 8.49
N SER A 90 -20.23 -12.05 7.49
CA SER A 90 -20.71 -12.76 6.30
C SER A 90 -21.24 -14.17 6.59
N LEU A 91 -20.64 -14.89 7.54
CA LEU A 91 -21.07 -16.26 7.90
C LEU A 91 -22.38 -16.28 8.67
N LYS A 92 -22.67 -15.24 9.47
CA LYS A 92 -23.94 -15.09 10.19
C LYS A 92 -25.13 -14.70 9.28
N SER A 93 -24.96 -14.70 7.95
CA SER A 93 -25.96 -14.24 6.98
C SER A 93 -26.52 -12.86 7.35
N ALA A 94 -25.66 -11.97 7.84
CA ALA A 94 -26.04 -10.59 8.08
C ALA A 94 -26.43 -9.94 6.76
N SER A 95 -27.47 -9.10 6.80
CA SER A 95 -27.96 -8.39 5.62
C SER A 95 -26.82 -7.63 4.94
N ARG A 96 -26.74 -7.75 3.60
CA ARG A 96 -25.76 -7.05 2.72
C ARG A 96 -25.46 -5.60 3.13
N PRO A 97 -26.42 -4.76 3.60
CA PRO A 97 -26.12 -3.41 4.07
C PRO A 97 -25.23 -3.34 5.32
N VAL A 98 -25.30 -4.29 6.26
CA VAL A 98 -24.47 -4.25 7.49
C VAL A 98 -23.00 -4.52 7.16
N VAL A 99 -22.74 -5.43 6.21
CA VAL A 99 -21.39 -5.69 5.70
C VAL A 99 -20.83 -4.46 4.99
N MET A 100 -21.64 -3.79 4.17
CA MET A 100 -21.25 -2.55 3.48
C MET A 100 -21.03 -1.39 4.45
N ALA A 101 -21.86 -1.27 5.50
CA ALA A 101 -21.70 -0.23 6.52
C ALA A 101 -20.42 -0.43 7.34
N PHE A 102 -20.08 -1.68 7.69
CA PHE A 102 -18.83 -1.98 8.39
C PHE A 102 -17.60 -1.71 7.50
N ALA A 103 -17.61 -2.19 6.26
CA ALA A 103 -16.54 -1.92 5.30
C ALA A 103 -16.39 -0.42 5.03
N GLY A 104 -17.50 0.30 4.87
CA GLY A 104 -17.53 1.75 4.74
C GLY A 104 -16.96 2.44 5.97
N GLY A 105 -17.35 2.03 7.18
CA GLY A 105 -16.82 2.57 8.44
C GLY A 105 -15.31 2.41 8.55
N VAL A 106 -14.77 1.25 8.20
CA VAL A 106 -13.31 1.02 8.18
C VAL A 106 -12.62 1.96 7.18
N VAL A 107 -13.18 2.14 5.98
CA VAL A 107 -12.64 3.06 4.97
C VAL A 107 -12.67 4.51 5.46
N VAL A 108 -13.76 4.95 6.09
CA VAL A 108 -13.85 6.30 6.66
C VAL A 108 -12.83 6.49 7.77
N ILE A 109 -12.63 5.51 8.65
CA ILE A 109 -11.60 5.56 9.70
C ILE A 109 -10.21 5.72 9.07
N ILE A 110 -9.87 4.92 8.06
CA ILE A 110 -8.58 5.02 7.35
C ILE A 110 -8.44 6.38 6.66
N MET A 111 -9.52 6.92 6.08
CA MET A 111 -9.54 8.23 5.45
C MET A 111 -9.32 9.35 6.47
N VAL A 112 -9.99 9.30 7.62
CA VAL A 112 -9.82 10.27 8.71
C VAL A 112 -8.39 10.21 9.26
N ILE A 113 -7.83 9.02 9.45
CA ILE A 113 -6.44 8.86 9.89
C ILE A 113 -5.47 9.50 8.88
N ASN A 114 -5.67 9.27 7.58
CA ASN A 114 -4.84 9.89 6.54
C ASN A 114 -4.97 11.43 6.52
N ILE A 115 -6.18 11.98 6.67
CA ILE A 115 -6.41 13.42 6.71
C ILE A 115 -5.73 14.05 7.93
N ILE A 116 -5.83 13.42 9.10
CA ILE A 116 -5.18 13.89 10.32
C ILE A 116 -3.66 13.80 10.18
N TYR A 117 -3.15 12.71 9.60
CA TYR A 117 -1.73 12.54 9.35
C TYR A 117 -1.20 13.64 8.41
N ASP A 118 -1.88 13.90 7.29
CA ASP A 118 -1.52 14.97 6.34
C ASP A 118 -1.57 16.35 7.00
N ARG A 119 -2.64 16.67 7.75
CA ARG A 119 -2.72 17.91 8.54
C ARG A 119 -1.60 18.03 9.56
N SER A 120 -1.23 16.94 10.23
CA SER A 120 -0.13 16.94 11.20
C SER A 120 1.22 17.21 10.55
N GLN A 121 1.43 16.70 9.33
CA GLN A 121 2.66 16.91 8.58
C GLN A 121 2.73 18.34 8.01
N GLN A 122 1.62 18.86 7.50
CA GLN A 122 1.51 20.27 7.10
C GLN A 122 1.79 21.21 8.29
N ARG A 123 1.32 20.87 9.49
CA ARG A 123 1.58 21.66 10.70
C ARG A 123 3.06 21.65 11.08
N LYS A 124 3.74 20.50 11.00
CA LYS A 124 5.19 20.40 11.23
C LYS A 124 5.99 21.16 10.17
N ALA A 125 5.58 21.09 8.90
CA ALA A 125 6.19 21.85 7.82
C ALA A 125 6.02 23.37 8.03
N ARG A 126 4.86 23.82 8.53
CA ARG A 126 4.58 25.24 8.79
C ARG A 126 5.38 25.82 9.96
N VAL A 127 5.54 25.05 11.04
CA VAL A 127 6.36 25.45 12.21
C VAL A 127 7.84 25.57 11.85
N GLY A 128 8.31 24.84 10.83
CA GLY A 128 9.68 24.96 10.32
C GLY A 128 9.93 26.19 9.42
N ILE A 129 8.88 26.91 9.01
CA ILE A 129 8.96 28.08 8.10
C ILE A 129 8.42 29.34 8.83
N GLU A 130 8.53 29.41 10.16
CA GLU A 130 8.27 30.67 10.85
C GLU A 130 9.46 31.61 10.58
N PRO A 131 9.29 32.70 9.81
CA PRO A 131 10.35 33.66 9.57
C PRO A 131 10.53 34.45 10.87
N ASP A 132 11.65 34.21 11.57
CA ASP A 132 12.09 34.96 12.74
C ASP A 132 10.99 35.21 13.79
N ALA A 133 10.74 34.20 14.65
CA ALA A 133 10.60 34.56 16.07
C ALA A 133 11.88 35.32 16.43
N PRO A 134 11.83 36.55 17.00
CA PRO A 134 13.01 37.38 17.23
C PRO A 134 14.07 36.54 17.94
N THR A 135 15.06 36.12 17.16
CA THR A 135 16.01 35.11 17.60
C THR A 135 16.88 35.76 18.66
N SER A 136 16.88 35.16 19.86
CA SER A 136 17.69 35.59 21.01
C SER A 136 19.20 35.41 20.80
N PHE A 137 19.63 35.01 19.60
CA PHE A 137 21.03 34.81 19.26
C PHE A 137 21.45 35.90 18.29
N ALA A 138 22.59 36.53 18.57
CA ALA A 138 23.11 37.63 17.78
C ALA A 138 23.50 37.13 16.38
N VAL A 139 22.71 37.51 15.38
CA VAL A 139 23.09 37.36 13.97
C VAL A 139 24.00 38.52 13.57
N PRO A 140 25.18 38.26 12.97
CA PRO A 140 26.06 39.30 12.45
C PRO A 140 25.32 40.13 11.39
N ARG A 141 25.29 41.46 11.57
CA ARG A 141 24.72 42.36 10.57
C ARG A 141 25.69 42.48 9.40
N LEU A 142 25.19 42.26 8.18
CA LEU A 142 25.96 42.49 6.96
C LEU A 142 26.26 43.99 6.83
N PRO A 143 27.46 44.38 6.39
CA PRO A 143 27.78 45.77 6.14
C PRO A 143 26.84 46.33 5.06
N GLU A 144 26.12 47.39 5.40
CA GLU A 144 25.27 48.10 4.45
C GLU A 144 26.15 48.67 3.33
N VAL A 145 25.89 48.19 2.11
CA VAL A 145 26.52 48.74 0.91
C VAL A 145 25.90 50.11 0.68
N LYS A 146 26.75 51.13 0.83
CA LYS A 146 26.43 52.56 0.74
C LYS A 146 26.03 52.99 -0.67
#